data_AF-A0A820ZVL9-F1
#
_entry.id   AF-A0A820ZVL9-F1
#
_cell.length_a   1.000
_cell.length_b   1.000
_cell.length_c   1.000
_cell.angle_alpha   90.00
_cell.angle_beta   90.00
_cell.angle_gamma   90.00
#
_symmetry.space_group_name_H-M   'P 1'
#
loop_
_entity.id
_entity.type
_entity.pdbx_description
1 polymer ?
#
loop_
_entity_poly.entity_id
_entity_poly.type
_entity_poly.pdbx_seq_one_letter_code
_entity_poly.pdbx_strand_id
1 'polypeptide(L)' 'MMGDCSSRSDIIIHIHLSRLGIAFKYNGTTKIITSREYSDMCIDQDQWLGTLTG' A
#
# COMPACT_ATOMS: atom_id res chain seq x y z
N MET A 1 11.36 -29.17 17.34
CA MET A 1 11.58 -28.11 16.33
C MET A 1 10.93 -26.86 16.88
N MET A 2 11.71 -25.95 17.46
CA MET A 2 11.22 -24.64 17.90
C MET A 2 10.76 -23.88 16.65
N GLY A 3 9.50 -23.46 16.61
CA GLY A 3 8.99 -22.59 15.57
C GLY A 3 9.57 -21.20 15.77
N ASP A 4 10.31 -20.72 14.78
CA ASP A 4 10.61 -19.29 14.67
C ASP A 4 9.29 -18.56 14.42
N CYS A 5 8.64 -18.09 15.48
CA CYS A 5 7.66 -17.03 15.42
C CYS A 5 8.40 -15.72 15.13
N SER A 6 8.99 -15.62 13.93
CA SER A 6 9.43 -14.34 13.39
C SER A 6 8.19 -13.48 13.22
N SER A 7 7.89 -12.68 14.23
CA SER A 7 7.00 -11.53 14.14
C SER A 7 7.60 -10.61 13.08
N ARG A 8 7.28 -10.88 11.80
CA ARG A 8 7.53 -9.93 10.73
C ARG A 8 6.63 -8.75 11.04
N SER A 9 7.22 -7.71 11.63
CA SER A 9 6.55 -6.43 11.77
C SER A 9 6.06 -6.00 10.40
N ASP A 10 4.74 -5.94 10.22
CA ASP A 10 4.15 -5.48 8.98
C ASP A 10 4.66 -4.06 8.71
N ILE A 11 5.44 -3.89 7.66
CA ILE A 11 5.93 -2.58 7.25
C ILE A 11 4.74 -1.83 6.67
N ILE A 12 4.27 -0.81 7.37
CA ILE A 12 3.19 0.06 6.91
C ILE A 12 3.76 1.45 6.62
N ILE A 13 3.58 1.92 5.39
CA ILE A 13 4.00 3.27 4.96
C ILE A 13 2.75 4.08 4.61
N HIS A 14 2.65 5.28 5.16
CA HIS A 14 1.61 6.25 4.81
C HIS A 14 2.17 7.25 3.81
N ILE A 15 1.52 7.37 2.65
CA ILE A 15 1.91 8.26 1.56
C ILE A 15 0.83 9.33 1.42
N HIS A 16 1.20 10.59 1.59
CA HIS A 16 0.27 11.71 1.48
C HIS A 16 0.63 12.57 0.27
N LEU A 17 -0.30 12.70 -0.69
CA LEU A 17 -0.16 13.59 -1.85
C LEU A 17 -0.90 14.90 -1.57
N SER A 18 -0.26 15.80 -0.83
CA SER A 18 -0.89 17.01 -0.26
C SER A 18 -1.56 17.91 -1.31
N ARG A 19 -1.00 18.02 -2.53
CA ARG A 19 -1.59 18.83 -3.61
C ARG A 19 -2.93 18.30 -4.12
N LEU A 20 -3.14 16.98 -4.01
CA LEU A 20 -4.34 16.30 -4.46
C LEU A 20 -5.29 16.01 -3.30
N GLY A 21 -4.86 16.19 -2.05
CA GLY A 21 -5.66 15.90 -0.87
C GLY A 21 -5.95 14.42 -0.66
N ILE A 22 -5.13 13.53 -1.24
CA ILE A 22 -5.31 12.07 -1.18
C ILE A 22 -4.19 11.41 -0.38
N ALA A 23 -4.56 10.33 0.30
CA ALA A 23 -3.66 9.53 1.11
C ALA A 23 -3.72 8.06 0.71
N PHE A 24 -2.56 7.41 0.74
CA PHE A 24 -2.42 6.00 0.47
C PHE A 24 -1.74 5.30 1.64
N LYS A 25 -2.08 4.02 1.81
CA LYS A 25 -1.42 3.10 2.72
C LYS A 25 -0.75 2.01 1.89
N TYR A 26 0.56 1.88 2.04
CA TYR A 26 1.33 0.77 1.50
C TYR A 26 1.57 -0.28 2.59
N ASN A 27 1.23 -1.53 2.28
CA ASN A 27 1.56 -2.70 3.10
C ASN A 27 2.75 -3.42 2.47
N GLY A 28 3.91 -3.41 3.13
CA GLY A 28 5.15 -4.03 2.64
C GLY A 28 5.12 -5.56 2.63
N THR A 29 4.23 -6.19 3.40
CA THR A 29 4.05 -7.65 3.40
C THR A 29 3.30 -8.11 2.15
N THR A 30 2.18 -7.45 1.83
CA THR A 30 1.39 -7.77 0.63
C THR A 30 1.88 -7.05 -0.63
N LYS A 31 2.71 -6.03 -0.45
CA LYS A 31 3.13 -5.04 -1.46
C LYS A 31 1.96 -4.33 -2.16
N ILE A 32 0.86 -4.13 -1.45
CA ILE A 32 -0.35 -3.47 -1.96
C ILE A 32 -0.40 -2.02 -1.49
N ILE A 33 -0.75 -1.10 -2.39
CA ILE A 33 -1.10 0.28 -2.08
C ILE A 33 -2.63 0.40 -2.12
N THR A 34 -3.21 0.93 -1.04
CA THR A 34 -4.65 1.20 -0.93
C THR A 34 -4.88 2.69 -0.72
N SER A 35 -5.85 3.28 -1.42
CA SER A 35 -6.27 4.66 -1.13
C SER A 35 -7.17 4.69 0.11
N ARG A 36 -7.02 5.74 0.93
CA ARG A 36 -7.90 5.98 2.07
C ARG A 36 -9.24 6.58 1.64
N GLU A 37 -9.21 7.41 0.61
CA GLU A 37 -10.38 8.14 0.10
C GLU A 37 -11.16 7.32 -0.93
N TYR A 38 -10.50 6.40 -1.64
CA TYR A 38 -11.09 5.56 -2.67
C TYR A 38 -10.82 4.07 -2.36
N SER A 39 -11.72 3.42 -1.62
CA SER A 39 -11.57 2.01 -1.20
C SER A 39 -11.38 1.04 -2.38
N ASP A 40 -11.92 1.41 -3.54
CA ASP A 40 -11.90 0.60 -4.76
C ASP A 40 -10.61 0.82 -5.56
N MET A 41 -9.80 1.81 -5.18
CA MET A 41 -8.49 2.09 -5.77
C MET A 41 -7.40 1.32 -5.04
N CYS A 42 -7.01 0.21 -5.63
CA CYS A 42 -5.96 -0.69 -5.16
C CYS A 42 -4.91 -0.83 -6.26
N ILE A 43 -3.65 -0.47 -5.97
CA ILE A 43 -2.51 -0.68 -6.86
C ILE A 43 -1.71 -1.85 -6.28
N ASP A 44 -1.72 -2.97 -6.99
CA ASP A 44 -0.94 -4.16 -6.66
C ASP A 44 0.35 -4.23 -7.51
N GLN A 45 1.11 -5.33 -7.40
CA GLN A 45 2.38 -5.51 -8.12
C GLN A 45 2.23 -5.53 -9.65
N ASP A 46 1.02 -5.80 -10.16
CA ASP A 46 0.74 -5.87 -11.60
C ASP A 46 0.23 -4.52 -12.14
N GLN A 47 -0.16 -3.59 -11.27
CA GLN A 47 -0.57 -2.25 -11.63
C GLN A 47 0.61 -1.26 -11.60
N TRP A 48 0.99 -0.75 -12.77
CA TRP A 48 2.06 0.23 -12.89
C TRP A 48 1.54 1.63 -12.51
N LEU A 49 2.36 2.42 -11.83
CA LEU A 49 2.11 3.83 -11.47
C LEU A 49 1.73 4.76 -12.65
N GLY A 50 1.77 4.25 -13.90
CA GLY A 50 1.36 4.94 -15.11
C GLY A 50 -0.12 4.82 -15.49
N THR A 51 -0.90 3.97 -14.82
CA THR A 51 -2.36 3.81 -15.08
C THR A 51 -3.25 4.72 -14.24
N LEU A 52 -2.66 5.68 -13.51
CA LEU A 52 -3.37 6.87 -13.01
C LEU A 52 -3.54 7.88 -14.15
N THR A 53 -4.05 7.43 -15.29
CA THR A 53 -4.59 8.33 -16.32
C THR A 53 -6.01 8.66 -15.89
N GLY A 54 -6.18 9.88 -15.37
CA GLY A 54 -7.47 10.57 -15.50
C GLY A 54 -7.76 10.88 -16.97
#